data_AF-A0A954Y282-F1
#
_entry.id   AF-A0A954Y282-F1
#
_cell.length_a   1.000
_cell.length_b   1.000
_cell.length_c   1.000
_cell.angle_alpha   90.00
_cell.angle_beta   90.00
_cell.angle_gamma   90.00
#
_symmetry.space_group_name_H-M   'P 1'
#
loop_
_entity.id
_entity.type
_entity.pdbx_description
1 polymer ?
#
loop_
_entity_poly.entity_id
_entity_poly.type
_entity_poly.pdbx_seq_one_letter_code
_entity_poly.pdbx_strand_id
1 'polypeptide(L)'
;MNGFYQIMSRRTMPLSGDEDQLFRKLYTSWQIPRGQYKSHPGYLEKFTEMWNRLSGRNDSADDVYHYMETKQKTTKRLPEPWPTFNGVFKKLDPPDIALAPAHTIVLCDLYRKHILPLGVASDSLAFREDLLNVLARGFAKRTGLNIVGMVLASVLEKLRKNGRLPRLGDTGIGFDDLDELG
;
A
#
# COMPACT_ATOMS: atom_id res chain seq x y z
N MET A 1 -4.67 14.97 31.54
CA MET A 1 -5.51 15.79 30.66
C MET A 1 -5.80 14.99 29.41
N ASN A 2 -7.00 14.38 29.31
CA ASN A 2 -7.42 13.61 28.14
C ASN A 2 -8.06 14.56 27.13
N GLY A 3 -7.28 14.98 26.13
CA GLY A 3 -7.80 15.72 24.99
C GLY A 3 -8.61 14.78 24.11
N PHE A 4 -9.94 14.87 24.20
CA PHE A 4 -10.83 14.29 23.20
C PHE A 4 -10.62 15.02 21.88
N TYR A 5 -9.77 14.47 21.01
CA TYR A 5 -9.77 14.84 19.60
C TYR A 5 -11.12 14.44 19.02
N GLN A 6 -12.02 15.41 18.87
CA GLN A 6 -13.15 15.29 17.96
C GLN A 6 -12.56 15.07 16.56
N ILE A 7 -12.49 13.81 16.13
CA ILE A 7 -12.19 13.48 14.75
C ILE A 7 -13.34 14.05 13.93
N MET A 8 -13.14 15.22 13.33
CA MET A 8 -14.09 15.77 12.37
C MET A 8 -14.24 14.75 11.24
N SER A 9 -15.34 14.00 11.26
CA SER A 9 -15.64 13.02 10.22
C SER A 9 -15.76 13.76 8.89
N ARG A 10 -14.81 13.53 7.99
CA ARG A 10 -14.82 14.10 6.63
C ARG A 10 -16.15 13.72 5.97
N ARG A 11 -16.93 14.73 5.56
CA ARG A 11 -18.21 14.49 4.86
C ARG A 11 -17.93 13.74 3.56
N THR A 12 -18.67 12.66 3.36
CA THR A 12 -18.63 11.87 2.12
C THR A 12 -19.24 12.66 0.97
N MET A 13 -18.69 12.49 -0.23
CA MET A 13 -19.24 13.04 -1.47
C MET A 13 -20.73 12.66 -1.60
N PRO A 14 -21.64 13.63 -1.78
CA PRO A 14 -23.05 13.34 -2.02
C PRO A 14 -23.22 12.89 -3.47
N LEU A 15 -23.66 11.64 -3.66
CA LEU A 15 -24.10 11.11 -4.94
C LEU A 15 -25.61 10.86 -4.92
N SER A 16 -26.28 11.23 -6.00
CA SER A 16 -27.64 10.78 -6.32
C SER A 16 -27.70 9.27 -6.56
N GLY A 17 -28.91 8.73 -6.67
CA GLY A 17 -29.11 7.29 -6.94
C GLY A 17 -28.45 6.84 -8.25
N ASP A 18 -28.64 7.62 -9.31
CA ASP A 18 -28.10 7.31 -10.64
C ASP A 18 -26.57 7.44 -10.67
N GLU A 19 -26.02 8.45 -9.99
CA GLU A 19 -24.57 8.62 -9.82
C GLU A 19 -23.96 7.45 -9.02
N ASP A 20 -24.61 6.97 -7.94
CA ASP A 20 -24.11 5.81 -7.19
C ASP A 20 -24.11 4.54 -8.05
N GLN A 21 -25.17 4.32 -8.85
CA GLN A 21 -25.22 3.18 -9.76
C GLN A 21 -24.15 3.26 -10.85
N LEU A 22 -23.95 4.43 -11.45
CA LEU A 22 -22.87 4.66 -12.42
C LEU A 22 -21.50 4.40 -11.77
N PHE A 23 -21.27 4.92 -10.57
CA PHE A 23 -20.03 4.73 -9.82
C PHE A 23 -19.76 3.26 -9.55
N ARG A 24 -20.77 2.50 -9.10
CA ARG A 24 -20.67 1.06 -8.85
C ARG A 24 -20.33 0.29 -10.12
N LYS A 25 -20.99 0.60 -11.24
CA LYS A 25 -20.68 0.00 -12.55
C LYS A 25 -19.24 0.27 -12.97
N LEU A 26 -18.77 1.51 -12.84
CA LEU A 26 -17.39 1.88 -13.12
C LEU A 26 -16.40 1.15 -12.19
N TYR A 27 -16.68 1.10 -10.88
CA TYR A 27 -15.87 0.37 -9.93
C TYR A 27 -15.76 -1.12 -10.28
N THR A 28 -16.87 -1.74 -10.67
CA THR A 28 -16.87 -3.15 -11.08
C THR A 28 -16.12 -3.40 -12.38
N SER A 29 -16.17 -2.49 -13.36
CA SER A 29 -15.49 -2.67 -14.65
C SER A 29 -13.97 -2.61 -14.54
N TRP A 30 -13.45 -1.85 -13.56
CA TRP A 30 -12.02 -1.77 -13.28
C TRP A 30 -11.47 -3.02 -12.61
N GLN A 31 -12.32 -3.80 -11.94
CA GLN A 31 -11.94 -5.03 -11.23
C GLN A 31 -10.79 -4.86 -10.21
N ILE A 32 -10.55 -3.65 -9.71
CA ILE A 32 -9.46 -3.36 -8.77
C ILE A 32 -10.05 -3.17 -7.36
N PRO A 33 -9.67 -4.01 -6.38
CA PRO A 33 -10.08 -3.85 -4.99
C PRO A 33 -9.63 -2.51 -4.42
N ARG A 34 -10.53 -1.83 -3.69
CA ARG A 34 -10.26 -0.54 -3.03
C ARG A 34 -8.91 -0.49 -2.31
N GLY A 35 -8.56 -1.56 -1.60
CA GLY A 35 -7.31 -1.65 -0.84
C GLY A 35 -6.05 -1.44 -1.69
N GLN A 36 -6.10 -1.79 -2.98
CA GLN A 36 -4.97 -1.61 -3.89
C GLN A 36 -4.77 -0.16 -4.34
N TYR A 37 -5.82 0.68 -4.36
CA TYR A 37 -5.66 2.09 -4.74
C TYR A 37 -4.76 2.87 -3.77
N LYS A 38 -4.72 2.50 -2.48
CA LYS A 38 -3.86 3.16 -1.48
C LYS A 38 -2.37 3.01 -1.80
N SER A 39 -1.97 1.88 -2.40
CA SER A 39 -0.60 1.63 -2.84
C SER A 39 -0.34 2.02 -4.30
N HIS A 40 -1.37 2.44 -5.04
CA HIS A 40 -1.31 2.78 -6.47
C HIS A 40 -2.07 4.08 -6.76
N PRO A 41 -1.60 5.25 -6.26
CA PRO A 41 -2.32 6.52 -6.40
C PRO A 41 -2.59 6.89 -7.87
N GLY A 42 -1.69 6.58 -8.80
CA GLY A 42 -1.92 6.82 -10.23
C GLY A 42 -3.10 6.03 -10.83
N TYR A 43 -3.47 4.87 -10.27
CA TYR A 43 -4.68 4.16 -10.70
C TYR A 43 -5.94 4.82 -10.13
N LEU A 44 -5.87 5.37 -8.91
CA LEU A 44 -6.97 6.12 -8.32
C LEU A 44 -7.21 7.43 -9.07
N GLU A 45 -6.15 8.12 -9.49
CA GLU A 45 -6.23 9.33 -10.33
C GLU A 45 -6.93 9.04 -11.65
N LYS A 46 -6.51 7.99 -12.37
CA LYS A 46 -7.16 7.58 -13.64
C LYS A 46 -8.60 7.14 -13.43
N PHE A 47 -8.90 6.46 -12.32
CA PHE A 47 -10.27 6.09 -11.98
C PHE A 47 -11.12 7.36 -11.77
N THR A 48 -10.58 8.33 -11.05
CA THR A 48 -11.24 9.61 -10.73
C THR A 48 -11.46 10.44 -11.98
N GLU A 49 -10.48 10.50 -12.89
CA GLU A 49 -10.62 11.15 -14.18
C GLU A 49 -11.76 10.55 -15.01
N MET A 50 -11.82 9.21 -15.07
CA MET A 50 -12.92 8.51 -15.76
C MET A 50 -14.27 8.76 -15.10
N TRP A 51 -14.32 8.73 -13.76
CA TRP A 51 -15.53 9.06 -13.00
C TRP A 51 -16.02 10.47 -13.31
N ASN A 52 -15.15 11.47 -13.20
CA ASN A 52 -15.46 12.88 -13.46
C ASN A 52 -15.93 13.07 -14.91
N ARG A 53 -15.28 12.40 -15.87
CA ARG A 53 -15.69 12.43 -17.29
C ARG A 53 -17.08 11.86 -17.52
N LEU A 54 -17.43 10.74 -16.88
CA LEU A 54 -18.73 10.08 -17.07
C LEU A 54 -19.88 10.78 -16.34
N SER A 55 -19.60 11.37 -15.17
CA SER A 55 -20.60 12.02 -14.32
C SER A 55 -20.74 13.52 -14.57
N GLY A 56 -19.79 14.16 -15.25
CA GLY A 56 -19.71 15.61 -15.40
C GLY A 56 -19.26 16.35 -14.13
N ARG A 57 -18.71 15.62 -13.15
CA ARG A 57 -18.25 16.15 -11.87
C ARG A 57 -16.77 16.55 -11.93
N ASN A 58 -16.29 17.13 -10.83
CA ASN A 58 -14.88 17.48 -10.64
C ASN A 58 -14.42 17.11 -9.23
N ASP A 59 -14.67 15.87 -8.82
CA ASP A 59 -14.29 15.39 -7.49
C ASP A 59 -12.78 15.08 -7.44
N SER A 60 -12.19 15.22 -6.24
CA SER A 60 -10.78 14.87 -6.02
C SER A 60 -10.61 13.36 -5.85
N ALA A 61 -9.40 12.85 -6.15
CA ALA A 61 -9.07 11.44 -5.97
C ALA A 61 -9.27 10.98 -4.50
N ASP A 62 -8.97 11.86 -3.57
CA ASP A 62 -9.17 11.67 -2.14
C ASP A 62 -10.66 11.53 -1.78
N ASP A 63 -11.54 12.37 -2.34
CA ASP A 63 -12.99 12.31 -2.09
C ASP A 63 -13.59 11.03 -2.67
N VAL A 64 -13.15 10.65 -3.87
CA VAL A 64 -13.54 9.41 -4.54
C VAL A 64 -13.11 8.19 -3.72
N TYR A 65 -11.88 8.17 -3.21
CA TYR A 65 -11.41 7.08 -2.35
C TYR A 65 -12.17 7.01 -1.03
N HIS A 66 -12.39 8.17 -0.39
CA HIS A 66 -13.16 8.27 0.85
C HIS A 66 -14.61 7.79 0.66
N TYR A 67 -15.21 8.09 -0.49
CA TYR A 67 -16.52 7.57 -0.88
C TYR A 67 -16.53 6.05 -0.95
N MET A 68 -15.58 5.45 -1.68
CA MET A 68 -15.44 3.98 -1.77
C MET A 68 -15.29 3.35 -0.38
N GLU A 69 -14.47 3.95 0.48
CA GLU A 69 -14.26 3.45 1.84
C GLU A 69 -15.54 3.51 2.67
N THR A 70 -16.20 4.66 2.66
CA THR A 70 -17.43 4.87 3.44
C THR A 70 -18.50 3.89 2.98
N LYS A 71 -18.76 3.80 1.67
CA LYS A 71 -19.79 2.92 1.13
C LYS A 71 -19.50 1.44 1.40
N GLN A 72 -18.25 1.00 1.24
CA GLN A 72 -17.89 -0.39 1.56
C GLN A 72 -18.09 -0.72 3.04
N LYS A 73 -17.94 0.25 3.95
CA LYS A 73 -18.21 0.05 5.39
C LYS A 73 -19.71 0.05 5.68
N THR A 74 -20.47 0.99 5.13
CA THR A 74 -21.88 1.22 5.49
C THR A 74 -22.83 0.23 4.84
N THR A 75 -22.53 -0.29 3.66
CA THR A 75 -23.47 -1.15 2.91
C THR A 75 -23.33 -2.64 3.21
N LYS A 76 -22.39 -3.07 4.08
CA LYS A 76 -22.15 -4.50 4.40
C LYS A 76 -23.38 -5.26 4.88
N ARG A 77 -24.35 -4.56 5.48
CA ARG A 77 -25.57 -5.13 6.05
C ARG A 77 -26.84 -4.66 5.33
N LEU A 78 -26.68 -3.95 4.21
CA LEU A 78 -27.81 -3.45 3.43
C LEU A 78 -28.22 -4.48 2.36
N PRO A 79 -29.47 -4.42 1.85
CA PRO A 79 -29.96 -5.31 0.80
C PRO A 79 -29.09 -5.29 -0.47
N GLU A 80 -28.50 -4.14 -0.78
CA GLU A 80 -27.55 -3.98 -1.89
C GLU A 80 -26.16 -3.62 -1.35
N PRO A 81 -25.32 -4.63 -1.02
CA PRO A 81 -23.98 -4.39 -0.54
C PRO A 81 -23.09 -3.76 -1.60
N TRP A 82 -21.96 -3.21 -1.17
CA TRP A 82 -20.92 -2.74 -2.09
C TRP A 82 -20.45 -3.90 -2.98
N PRO A 83 -20.24 -3.68 -4.29
CA PRO A 83 -19.89 -4.76 -5.20
C PRO A 83 -18.61 -5.50 -4.76
N THR A 84 -18.68 -6.82 -4.76
CA THR A 84 -17.54 -7.72 -4.56
C THR A 84 -17.12 -8.32 -5.89
N PHE A 85 -15.84 -8.69 -5.99
CA PHE A 85 -15.28 -9.25 -7.22
C PHE A 85 -15.32 -10.78 -7.28
N ASN A 86 -15.85 -11.46 -6.26
CA ASN A 86 -15.97 -12.93 -6.18
C ASN A 86 -14.67 -13.70 -6.56
N GLY A 87 -13.51 -13.16 -6.17
CA GLY A 87 -12.20 -13.72 -6.50
C GLY A 87 -11.64 -13.31 -7.88
N VAL A 88 -12.44 -12.72 -8.76
CA VAL A 88 -12.04 -12.23 -10.08
C VAL A 88 -11.66 -10.75 -9.99
N PHE A 89 -10.46 -10.47 -9.51
CA PHE A 89 -9.94 -9.10 -9.43
C PHE A 89 -8.58 -8.97 -10.10
N LYS A 90 -8.33 -7.81 -10.68
CA LYS A 90 -7.03 -7.44 -11.21
C LYS A 90 -6.10 -7.11 -10.04
N LYS A 91 -5.06 -7.92 -9.88
CA LYS A 91 -3.94 -7.57 -9.01
C LYS A 91 -3.08 -6.58 -9.76
N LEU A 92 -2.98 -5.36 -9.22
CA LEU A 92 -2.05 -4.36 -9.70
C LEU A 92 -0.65 -4.77 -9.27
N ASP A 93 0.28 -4.74 -10.23
CA ASP A 93 1.68 -4.85 -9.92
C ASP A 93 2.09 -3.64 -9.08
N PRO A 94 2.84 -3.85 -7.98
CA PRO A 94 3.34 -2.76 -7.16
C PRO A 94 4.04 -1.74 -8.08
N PRO A 95 3.83 -0.42 -7.84
CA PRO A 95 4.37 0.60 -8.73
C PRO A 95 5.86 0.35 -8.91
N ASP A 96 6.32 0.44 -10.15
CA ASP A 96 7.73 0.22 -10.47
C ASP A 96 8.53 1.45 -10.05
N ILE A 97 8.70 1.59 -8.73
CA ILE A 97 9.49 2.66 -8.15
C ILE A 97 10.95 2.20 -8.21
N ALA A 98 11.61 2.55 -9.30
CA ALA A 98 13.05 2.50 -9.39
C ALA A 98 13.63 3.57 -8.46
N LEU A 99 14.08 3.16 -7.28
CA LEU A 99 14.87 4.04 -6.42
C LEU A 99 16.24 4.30 -7.07
N ALA A 100 16.70 5.55 -7.00
CA ALA A 100 18.09 5.85 -7.32
C ALA A 100 19.03 4.94 -6.49
N PRO A 101 20.23 4.58 -7.01
CA PRO A 101 21.16 3.70 -6.30
C PRO A 101 21.48 4.17 -4.87
N ALA A 102 21.69 5.48 -4.68
CA ALA A 102 21.93 6.07 -3.37
C ALA A 102 20.77 5.84 -2.38
N HIS A 103 19.52 5.99 -2.83
CA HIS A 103 18.34 5.74 -2.02
C HIS A 103 18.15 4.26 -1.71
N THR A 104 18.51 3.38 -2.65
CA THR A 104 18.49 1.93 -2.44
C THR A 104 19.45 1.53 -1.31
N ILE A 105 20.66 2.10 -1.28
CA ILE A 105 21.63 1.88 -0.19
C ILE A 105 21.04 2.30 1.16
N VAL A 106 20.40 3.48 1.22
CA VAL A 106 19.73 3.98 2.44
C VAL A 106 18.63 3.03 2.91
N LEU A 107 17.79 2.56 1.99
CA LEU A 107 16.70 1.62 2.29
C LEU A 107 17.24 0.29 2.84
N CYS A 108 18.28 -0.26 2.22
CA CYS A 108 18.94 -1.48 2.69
C CYS A 108 19.58 -1.30 4.07
N ASP A 109 20.23 -0.16 4.32
CA ASP A 109 20.85 0.15 5.63
C ASP A 109 19.78 0.22 6.75
N LEU A 110 18.66 0.89 6.48
CA LEU A 110 17.55 0.97 7.44
C LEU A 110 16.96 -0.41 7.75
N TYR A 111 16.75 -1.23 6.73
CA TYR A 111 16.25 -2.60 6.91
C TYR A 111 17.22 -3.43 7.76
N ARG A 112 18.51 -3.43 7.44
CA ARG A 112 19.54 -4.18 8.17
C ARG A 112 19.70 -3.73 9.62
N LYS A 113 19.62 -2.43 9.90
CA LYS A 113 19.84 -1.88 11.25
C LYS A 113 18.62 -1.98 12.16
N HIS A 114 17.41 -1.84 11.62
CA HIS A 114 16.22 -1.63 12.44
C HIS A 114 15.19 -2.75 12.33
N ILE A 115 15.17 -3.51 11.24
CA ILE A 115 14.12 -4.51 10.98
C ILE A 115 14.68 -5.92 11.08
N LEU A 116 15.81 -6.18 10.42
CA LEU A 116 16.43 -7.51 10.40
C LEU A 116 16.76 -8.04 11.82
N PRO A 117 17.27 -7.23 12.77
CA PRO A 117 17.55 -7.71 14.13
C PRO A 117 16.29 -8.10 14.92
N LEU A 118 15.11 -7.68 14.47
CA LEU A 118 13.82 -8.07 15.07
C LEU A 118 13.32 -9.41 14.55
N GLY A 119 14.09 -10.11 13.71
CA GLY A 119 13.69 -11.39 13.14
C GLY A 119 12.64 -11.27 12.03
N VAL A 120 12.43 -10.07 11.47
CA VAL A 120 11.38 -9.84 10.47
C VAL A 120 11.95 -9.85 9.06
N ALA A 121 11.49 -10.81 8.24
CA ALA A 121 11.83 -10.90 6.84
C ALA A 121 11.12 -9.82 6.00
N SER A 122 11.71 -9.44 4.86
CA SER A 122 11.20 -8.34 4.02
C SER A 122 9.79 -8.60 3.45
N ASP A 123 9.45 -9.86 3.18
CA ASP A 123 8.12 -10.28 2.70
C ASP A 123 7.04 -10.22 3.80
N SER A 124 7.44 -10.36 5.05
CA SER A 124 6.56 -10.25 6.22
C SER A 124 6.28 -8.79 6.61
N LEU A 125 7.07 -7.83 6.07
CA LEU A 125 6.98 -6.42 6.43
C LEU A 125 5.63 -5.79 6.05
N ALA A 126 5.00 -6.29 4.99
CA ALA A 126 3.70 -5.81 4.52
C ALA A 126 2.59 -5.90 5.59
N PHE A 127 2.76 -6.76 6.59
CA PHE A 127 1.79 -7.00 7.67
C PHE A 127 2.15 -6.28 8.98
N ARG A 128 3.20 -5.46 8.99
CA ARG A 128 3.76 -4.83 10.20
C ARG A 128 3.73 -3.31 10.07
N GLU A 129 2.57 -2.70 10.30
CA GLU A 129 2.34 -1.25 10.14
C GLU A 129 3.29 -0.40 10.99
N ASP A 130 3.62 -0.86 12.20
CA ASP A 130 4.63 -0.27 13.08
C ASP A 130 5.98 -0.14 12.38
N LEU A 131 6.46 -1.24 11.78
CA LEU A 131 7.76 -1.29 11.11
C LEU A 131 7.77 -0.55 9.78
N LEU A 132 6.66 -0.58 9.03
CA LEU A 132 6.49 0.21 7.81
C LEU A 132 6.59 1.72 8.09
N ASN A 133 6.03 2.18 9.20
CA ASN A 133 6.13 3.57 9.63
C ASN A 133 7.56 3.95 10.05
N VAL A 134 8.26 3.06 10.77
CA VAL A 134 9.68 3.25 11.11
C VAL A 134 10.53 3.36 9.84
N LEU A 135 10.31 2.46 8.88
CA LEU A 135 11.03 2.44 7.60
C LEU A 135 10.78 3.72 6.80
N ALA A 136 9.52 4.13 6.64
CA ALA A 136 9.13 5.32 5.90
C ALA A 136 9.74 6.60 6.51
N ARG A 137 9.62 6.77 7.83
CA ARG A 137 10.18 7.94 8.54
C ARG A 137 11.71 7.97 8.46
N GLY A 138 12.36 6.82 8.68
CA GLY A 138 13.81 6.70 8.59
C GLY A 138 14.33 7.03 7.19
N PHE A 139 13.60 6.56 6.16
CA PHE A 139 13.94 6.83 4.76
C PHE A 139 13.77 8.31 4.42
N ALA A 140 12.62 8.90 4.73
CA ALA A 140 12.35 10.31 4.49
C ALA A 140 13.37 11.23 5.17
N LYS A 141 13.76 10.92 6.41
CA LYS A 141 14.79 11.68 7.15
C LYS A 141 16.15 11.70 6.45
N ARG A 142 16.52 10.64 5.73
CA ARG A 142 17.85 10.50 5.11
C ARG A 142 17.89 10.90 3.65
N THR A 143 16.77 10.82 2.94
CA THR A 143 16.71 11.09 1.48
C THR A 143 15.91 12.35 1.14
N GLY A 144 15.13 12.88 2.08
CA GLY A 144 14.16 13.95 1.82
C GLY A 144 12.90 13.49 1.07
N LEU A 145 12.80 12.20 0.70
CA LEU A 145 11.67 11.67 -0.06
C LEU A 145 10.62 11.02 0.85
N ASN A 146 9.38 11.52 0.78
CA ASN A 146 8.24 10.96 1.50
C ASN A 146 7.62 9.80 0.71
N ILE A 147 8.12 8.58 0.92
CA ILE A 147 7.60 7.36 0.30
C ILE A 147 6.86 6.53 1.35
N VAL A 148 5.66 6.05 1.00
CA VAL A 148 4.84 5.19 1.86
C VAL A 148 5.58 3.88 2.16
N GLY A 149 5.58 3.45 3.44
CA GLY A 149 6.33 2.26 3.88
C GLY A 149 6.02 1.00 3.09
N MET A 150 4.76 0.80 2.66
CA MET A 150 4.36 -0.32 1.79
C MET A 150 5.11 -0.38 0.46
N VAL A 151 5.42 0.78 -0.12
CA VAL A 151 6.19 0.87 -1.36
C VAL A 151 7.66 0.55 -1.09
N LEU A 152 8.22 1.04 0.02
CA LEU A 152 9.58 0.68 0.41
C LEU A 152 9.72 -0.83 0.69
N ALA A 153 8.69 -1.46 1.27
CA ALA A 153 8.63 -2.90 1.48
C ALA A 153 8.62 -3.68 0.16
N SER A 154 7.86 -3.24 -0.84
CA SER A 154 7.84 -3.90 -2.17
C SER A 154 9.18 -3.76 -2.89
N VAL A 155 9.88 -2.63 -2.73
CA VAL A 155 11.25 -2.44 -3.23
C VAL A 155 12.21 -3.40 -2.54
N LEU A 156 12.15 -3.55 -1.21
CA LEU A 156 12.95 -4.52 -0.47
C LEU A 156 12.68 -5.97 -0.92
N GLU A 157 11.43 -6.33 -1.17
CA GLU A 157 11.07 -7.66 -1.68
C GLU A 157 11.68 -7.92 -3.07
N LYS A 158 11.61 -6.93 -3.98
CA LYS A 158 12.27 -7.00 -5.29
C LYS A 158 13.80 -7.17 -5.14
N LEU A 159 14.43 -6.39 -4.25
CA LEU A 159 15.87 -6.48 -3.98
C LEU A 159 16.27 -7.85 -3.42
N ARG A 160 15.47 -8.43 -2.52
CA ARG A 160 15.69 -9.79 -1.99
C ARG A 160 15.61 -10.85 -3.09
N LYS A 161 14.58 -10.78 -3.96
CA LYS A 161 14.43 -11.70 -5.10
C LYS A 161 15.62 -11.64 -6.06
N ASN A 162 16.24 -10.47 -6.17
CA ASN A 162 17.43 -10.24 -7.00
C ASN A 162 18.77 -10.52 -6.26
N GLY A 163 18.74 -11.12 -5.06
CA GLY A 163 19.95 -11.46 -4.30
C GLY A 163 20.70 -10.27 -3.69
N ARG A 164 20.10 -9.08 -3.66
CA ARG A 164 20.74 -7.84 -3.17
C ARG A 164 20.44 -7.52 -1.69
N LEU A 165 19.67 -8.39 -1.02
CA LEU A 165 19.29 -8.24 0.39
C LEU A 165 19.61 -9.54 1.15
N PRO A 166 20.21 -9.47 2.35
CA PRO A 166 20.50 -10.66 3.17
C PRO A 166 19.20 -11.38 3.57
N ARG A 167 19.25 -12.71 3.65
CA ARG A 167 18.13 -13.54 4.09
C ARG A 167 18.09 -13.63 5.62
N LEU A 168 16.89 -13.86 6.16
CA LEU A 168 16.74 -14.19 7.57
C LEU A 168 17.48 -15.51 7.84
N GLY A 169 18.40 -15.53 8.82
CA GLY A 169 19.24 -16.71 9.12
C GLY A 169 20.56 -16.79 8.36
N ASP A 170 20.84 -15.83 7.48
CA ASP A 170 22.10 -15.73 6.74
C ASP A 170 23.15 -15.01 7.62
N THR A 171 23.52 -15.63 8.74
CA THR A 171 24.55 -15.11 9.68
C THR A 171 25.98 -15.37 9.20
N GLY A 172 26.18 -15.81 7.96
CA GLY A 172 27.51 -15.99 7.37
C GLY A 172 28.32 -17.16 7.93
N ILE A 173 27.71 -18.04 8.74
CA ILE A 173 28.29 -19.33 9.09
C ILE A 173 27.66 -20.33 8.13
N GLY A 174 28.35 -20.58 7.02
CA GLY A 174 27.96 -21.62 6.09
C GLY A 174 28.16 -22.98 6.74
N PHE A 175 27.26 -23.93 6.47
CA PHE A 175 27.44 -25.32 6.89
C PHE A 175 28.71 -25.97 6.29
N ASP A 176 29.32 -25.37 5.27
CA ASP A 176 30.60 -25.81 4.69
C ASP A 176 31.80 -25.69 5.67
N ASP A 177 31.69 -24.92 6.75
CA ASP A 177 32.75 -24.82 7.78
C ASP A 177 32.66 -25.90 8.88
N LEU A 178 31.62 -26.76 8.87
CA LEU A 178 31.46 -27.82 9.87
C LEU A 178 32.07 -29.17 9.46
N ASP A 179 32.50 -29.32 8.20
CA ASP A 179 33.07 -30.57 7.70
C ASP A 179 34.62 -30.63 7.80
N GLU A 180 35.30 -29.59 8.32
CA GLU A 180 36.74 -29.62 8.61
C GLU A 180 37.10 -30.09 10.05
N LEU A 181 36.11 -30.51 10.85
CA LEU A 181 36.31 -31.03 12.22
C LEU A 181 35.79 -32.46 12.43
N GLY A 182 35.83 -33.30 11.39
CA GLY A 182 35.50 -34.72 11.43
C GLY A 182 36.60 -35.62 10.88
#